data_AF-A0A2V8FRM5-F1
#
_entry.id   AF-A0A2V8FRM5-F1
#
_cell.length_a   1.000
_cell.length_b   1.000
_cell.length_c   1.000
_cell.angle_alpha   90.00
_cell.angle_beta   90.00
_cell.angle_gamma   90.00
#
_symmetry.space_group_name_H-M   'P 1'
#
loop_
_entity.id
_entity.type
_entity.pdbx_description
1 polymer ?
#
loop_
_entity_poly.entity_id
_entity_poly.type
_entity_poly.pdbx_seq_one_letter_code
_entity_poly.pdbx_strand_id
1 'polypeptide(L)'
;KVDVAYTSGAHNFKVGGTFGATRLKENFSFGITDPTDASFADENGNFNPTFAPFDLTNGGKPFVFDGEATIKEQAVYAQDDITAGNATFKLGLRYDHYDGLSSDSLVQPRLGLSYAIPGSNTVLRASYGRTLETPYNENLLLSAGFGSAAGLVGEGQAPPPGRRHQGEFGIQQALGRWVVVDFGYFNKRTTNGYDFGVLFNTPIAFPVAWDHSKIDGFTGRVNLVEHHGFSAFVVMAHTNAIFSPPGVGGVLLEAPPGDFRIDHDQKFNSTANFQYVFSKPIGAWAALSWRYDSGLVAGAVGSLEDALALTADQQAAIGFFCGSRTATLDNPLTDADCTASNFGATRLRIPAEGTADDVNNPPRVAPRHLIDLGLGADNLFHGDRTKVRVRFTVINLTNKEALYNFLSTFSGTHFVTPRAFQVQAGVTF
;
A
#
# COMPACT_ATOMS: atom_id res chain seq x y z
N LYS A 1 -19.56 -1.03 22.50
CA LYS A 1 -18.61 -2.15 22.69
C LYS A 1 -18.65 -2.58 24.14
N VAL A 2 -18.72 -3.87 24.43
CA VAL A 2 -18.68 -4.42 25.79
C VAL A 2 -17.85 -5.69 25.77
N ASP A 3 -16.97 -5.88 26.75
CA ASP A 3 -16.21 -7.10 26.92
C ASP A 3 -15.94 -7.42 28.40
N VAL A 4 -15.75 -8.71 28.69
CA VAL A 4 -15.37 -9.25 30.00
C VAL A 4 -14.14 -10.13 29.80
N ALA A 5 -13.16 -9.97 30.66
CA ALA A 5 -11.94 -10.80 30.68
C ALA A 5 -11.81 -11.51 32.03
N TYR A 6 -11.33 -12.75 31.99
CA TYR A 6 -11.08 -13.57 33.16
C TYR A 6 -9.77 -14.33 32.97
N THR A 7 -8.87 -14.19 33.95
CA THR A 7 -7.57 -14.88 33.94
C THR A 7 -7.55 -15.91 35.06
N SER A 8 -7.22 -17.16 34.73
CA SER A 8 -7.12 -18.25 35.69
C SER A 8 -6.11 -19.29 35.25
N GLY A 9 -5.08 -19.47 36.07
CA GLY A 9 -3.99 -20.40 35.78
C GLY A 9 -3.31 -20.08 34.45
N ALA A 10 -3.30 -21.06 33.54
CA ALA A 10 -2.73 -20.94 32.21
C ALA A 10 -3.58 -20.13 31.21
N HIS A 11 -4.84 -19.82 31.56
CA HIS A 11 -5.83 -19.28 30.64
C HIS A 11 -6.05 -17.78 30.87
N ASN A 12 -6.17 -17.04 29.78
CA ASN A 12 -6.64 -15.66 29.77
C ASN A 12 -7.79 -15.56 28.77
N PHE A 13 -8.99 -15.76 29.29
CA PHE A 13 -10.23 -15.81 28.53
C PHE A 13 -10.82 -14.41 28.38
N LYS A 14 -11.35 -14.11 27.19
CA LYS A 14 -12.06 -12.87 26.91
C LYS A 14 -13.27 -13.11 26.02
N VAL A 15 -14.41 -12.56 26.40
CA VAL A 15 -15.64 -12.58 25.59
C VAL A 15 -16.17 -11.16 25.45
N GLY A 16 -16.73 -10.82 24.29
CA GLY A 16 -17.27 -9.48 24.08
C GLY A 16 -18.04 -9.34 22.78
N GLY A 17 -18.52 -8.13 22.55
CA GLY A 17 -19.25 -7.78 21.35
C GLY A 17 -19.26 -6.29 21.03
N THR A 18 -19.55 -5.99 19.77
CA THR A 18 -19.69 -4.64 19.24
C THR A 18 -20.95 -4.55 18.41
N PHE A 19 -21.70 -3.47 18.58
CA PHE A 19 -22.80 -3.09 17.72
C PHE A 19 -22.51 -1.65 17.31
N GLY A 20 -22.53 -1.38 16.01
CA GLY A 20 -22.22 -0.08 15.42
C GLY A 20 -23.21 0.26 14.32
N ALA A 21 -23.40 1.56 14.11
CA ALA A 21 -24.09 2.08 12.96
C ALA A 21 -23.31 3.27 12.42
N THR A 22 -22.99 3.25 11.13
CA THR A 22 -22.29 4.30 10.42
C THR A 22 -23.27 4.97 9.47
N ARG A 23 -23.55 6.25 9.70
CA ARG A 23 -24.35 7.05 8.78
C ARG A 23 -23.43 7.62 7.71
N LEU A 24 -23.66 7.23 6.47
CA LEU A 24 -23.00 7.78 5.30
C LEU A 24 -23.83 8.94 4.80
N LYS A 25 -23.22 10.11 4.66
CA LYS A 25 -23.76 11.24 3.92
C LYS A 25 -22.72 11.64 2.89
N GLU A 26 -23.04 11.42 1.64
CA GLU A 26 -22.15 11.69 0.52
C GLU A 26 -22.68 12.87 -0.28
N ASN A 27 -21.83 13.87 -0.47
CA ASN A 27 -22.09 14.96 -1.39
C ASN A 27 -20.94 15.03 -2.37
N PHE A 28 -21.23 14.85 -3.65
CA PHE A 28 -20.25 14.86 -4.71
C PHE A 28 -20.76 15.73 -5.86
N SER A 29 -19.89 16.56 -6.43
CA SER A 29 -20.23 17.35 -7.60
C SER A 29 -19.11 17.34 -8.63
N PHE A 30 -19.47 17.25 -9.90
CA PHE A 30 -18.52 17.23 -11.00
C PHE A 30 -18.98 18.13 -12.13
N GLY A 31 -18.06 18.88 -12.73
CA GLY A 31 -18.32 19.68 -13.93
C GLY A 31 -17.03 19.92 -14.70
N ILE A 32 -17.13 19.88 -16.03
CA ILE A 32 -15.99 20.03 -16.94
C ILE A 32 -15.81 21.51 -17.25
N THR A 33 -14.59 22.00 -17.06
CA THR A 33 -14.20 23.39 -17.37
C THR A 33 -13.22 23.49 -18.53
N ASP A 34 -12.65 22.35 -18.94
CA ASP A 34 -11.84 22.19 -20.15
C ASP A 34 -12.28 20.91 -20.87
N PRO A 35 -13.18 21.00 -21.88
CA PRO A 35 -13.62 19.84 -22.64
C PRO A 35 -12.57 19.33 -23.64
N THR A 36 -11.42 19.98 -23.76
CA THR A 36 -10.35 19.57 -24.68
C THR A 36 -9.36 18.58 -24.05
N ASP A 37 -9.48 18.32 -22.74
CA ASP A 37 -8.68 17.29 -22.06
C ASP A 37 -8.94 15.90 -22.65
N ALA A 38 -7.88 15.15 -22.90
CA ALA A 38 -7.94 13.81 -23.49
C ALA A 38 -8.75 12.81 -22.65
N SER A 39 -8.92 13.05 -21.34
CA SER A 39 -9.77 12.27 -20.44
C SER A 39 -11.24 12.29 -20.85
N PHE A 40 -11.67 13.28 -21.62
CA PHE A 40 -13.04 13.42 -22.14
C PHE A 40 -13.15 13.09 -23.62
N ALA A 41 -12.10 12.57 -24.24
CA ALA A 41 -12.13 12.18 -25.64
C ALA A 41 -12.76 10.78 -25.85
N ASP A 42 -13.33 10.55 -27.02
CA ASP A 42 -13.71 9.25 -27.53
C ASP A 42 -12.51 8.54 -28.19
N GLU A 43 -12.73 7.31 -28.68
CA GLU A 43 -11.69 6.51 -29.36
C GLU A 43 -11.06 7.22 -30.58
N ASN A 44 -11.71 8.25 -31.13
CA ASN A 44 -11.23 9.02 -32.28
C ASN A 44 -10.56 10.34 -31.86
N GLY A 45 -10.40 10.60 -30.56
CA GLY A 45 -9.82 11.84 -30.03
C GLY A 45 -10.77 13.04 -30.05
N ASN A 46 -12.07 12.85 -30.31
CA ASN A 46 -13.07 13.92 -30.25
C ASN A 46 -13.74 13.95 -28.88
N PHE A 47 -14.30 15.09 -28.45
CA PHE A 47 -15.04 15.15 -27.19
C PHE A 47 -16.18 14.11 -27.16
N ASN A 48 -16.16 13.23 -26.17
CA ASN A 48 -17.13 12.16 -25.99
C ASN A 48 -18.50 12.76 -25.59
N PRO A 49 -19.55 12.61 -26.42
CA PRO A 49 -20.86 13.21 -26.16
C PRO A 49 -21.51 12.78 -24.84
N THR A 50 -21.06 11.67 -24.26
CA THR A 50 -21.48 11.18 -22.94
C THR A 50 -21.23 12.20 -21.84
N PHE A 51 -20.18 13.02 -21.98
CA PHE A 51 -19.82 14.06 -21.02
C PHE A 51 -20.47 15.42 -21.30
N ALA A 52 -21.16 15.60 -22.44
CA ALA A 52 -21.78 16.87 -22.82
C ALA A 52 -22.74 17.45 -21.76
N PRO A 53 -23.53 16.65 -21.02
CA PRO A 53 -24.37 17.19 -19.94
C PRO A 53 -23.59 17.89 -18.82
N PHE A 54 -22.30 17.57 -18.67
CA PHE A 54 -21.43 18.08 -17.61
C PHE A 54 -20.43 19.14 -18.08
N ASP A 55 -20.44 19.50 -19.36
CA ASP A 55 -19.59 20.55 -19.95
C ASP A 55 -20.09 21.95 -19.61
N LEU A 56 -19.48 22.58 -18.60
CA LEU A 56 -19.86 23.92 -18.15
C LEU A 56 -19.49 25.02 -19.16
N THR A 57 -18.61 24.72 -20.12
CA THR A 57 -18.20 25.66 -21.17
C THR A 57 -19.22 25.72 -22.30
N ASN A 58 -20.04 24.68 -22.46
CA ASN A 58 -21.03 24.55 -23.52
C ASN A 58 -22.47 24.37 -23.00
N GLY A 59 -22.78 25.02 -21.87
CA GLY A 59 -24.15 25.08 -21.32
C GLY A 59 -24.61 23.85 -20.54
N GLY A 60 -23.72 22.89 -20.29
CA GLY A 60 -23.92 21.80 -19.34
C GLY A 60 -24.01 22.29 -17.89
N LYS A 61 -24.34 21.37 -16.99
CA LYS A 61 -24.52 21.64 -15.56
C LYS A 61 -23.69 20.67 -14.73
N PRO A 62 -23.26 21.06 -13.52
CA PRO A 62 -22.56 20.13 -12.66
C PRO A 62 -23.44 18.91 -12.38
N PHE A 63 -22.86 17.71 -12.52
CA PHE A 63 -23.38 16.54 -11.84
C PHE A 63 -23.38 16.83 -10.35
N VAL A 64 -24.48 16.53 -9.66
CA VAL A 64 -24.58 16.67 -8.21
C VAL A 64 -25.20 15.39 -7.67
N PHE A 65 -24.47 14.74 -6.78
CA PHE A 65 -24.90 13.61 -5.99
C PHE A 65 -25.04 14.05 -4.53
N ASP A 66 -26.20 13.76 -3.94
CA ASP A 66 -26.46 13.89 -2.52
C ASP A 66 -27.18 12.62 -2.08
N GLY A 67 -26.50 11.79 -1.31
CA GLY A 67 -26.98 10.49 -0.88
C GLY A 67 -26.77 10.29 0.61
N GLU A 68 -27.72 9.60 1.25
CA GLU A 68 -27.58 9.15 2.62
C GLU A 68 -27.95 7.67 2.74
N ALA A 69 -27.15 6.92 3.49
CA ALA A 69 -27.52 5.58 3.93
C ALA A 69 -26.95 5.30 5.32
N THR A 70 -27.43 4.24 5.97
CA THR A 70 -26.88 3.80 7.25
C THR A 70 -26.45 2.35 7.14
N ILE A 71 -25.18 2.10 7.45
CA ILE A 71 -24.60 0.76 7.56
C ILE A 71 -24.66 0.34 9.02
N LYS A 72 -25.03 -0.91 9.28
CA LYS A 72 -25.01 -1.50 10.62
C LYS A 72 -24.06 -2.68 10.64
N GLU A 73 -23.28 -2.76 11.72
CA GLU A 73 -22.33 -3.85 11.93
C GLU A 73 -22.51 -4.40 13.33
N GLN A 74 -22.55 -5.73 13.44
CA GLN A 74 -22.59 -6.41 14.72
C GLN A 74 -21.50 -7.48 14.77
N ALA A 75 -20.92 -7.63 15.95
CA ALA A 75 -19.93 -8.65 16.20
C ALA A 75 -20.05 -9.21 17.61
N VAL A 76 -19.79 -10.50 17.73
CA VAL A 76 -19.55 -11.17 19.01
C VAL A 76 -18.32 -12.04 18.89
N TYR A 77 -17.55 -12.16 19.97
CA TYR A 77 -16.36 -12.99 19.98
C TYR A 77 -16.09 -13.61 21.34
N ALA A 78 -15.39 -14.74 21.31
CA ALA A 78 -14.76 -15.36 22.46
C ALA A 78 -13.31 -15.72 22.07
N GLN A 79 -12.38 -15.55 23.00
CA GLN A 79 -10.98 -15.92 22.80
C GLN A 79 -10.37 -16.42 24.12
N ASP A 80 -9.35 -17.24 23.99
CA ASP A 80 -8.53 -17.72 25.10
C ASP A 80 -7.06 -17.72 24.68
N ASP A 81 -6.24 -17.05 25.49
CA ASP A 81 -4.78 -17.11 25.40
C ASP A 81 -4.28 -18.12 26.44
N ILE A 82 -3.72 -19.24 25.97
CA ILE A 82 -3.32 -20.38 26.82
C ILE A 82 -1.80 -20.47 26.85
N THR A 83 -1.20 -20.42 28.04
CA THR A 83 0.24 -20.63 28.24
C THR A 83 0.49 -22.02 28.82
N ALA A 84 1.11 -22.90 28.03
CA ALA A 84 1.37 -24.29 28.40
C ALA A 84 2.86 -24.63 28.23
N GLY A 85 3.63 -24.45 29.31
CA GLY A 85 5.07 -24.68 29.30
C GLY A 85 5.78 -23.76 28.29
N ASN A 86 6.40 -24.36 27.27
CA ASN A 86 7.09 -23.61 26.21
C ASN A 86 6.19 -23.23 25.04
N ALA A 87 4.90 -23.57 25.09
CA ALA A 87 3.92 -23.24 24.07
C ALA A 87 2.96 -22.15 24.54
N THR A 88 2.56 -21.27 23.63
CA THR A 88 1.44 -20.33 23.81
C THR A 88 0.47 -20.52 22.67
N PHE A 89 -0.80 -20.73 23.01
CA PHE A 89 -1.89 -20.85 22.05
C PHE A 89 -2.78 -19.62 22.15
N LYS A 90 -3.27 -19.14 21.00
CA LYS A 90 -4.29 -18.10 20.91
C LYS A 90 -5.46 -18.68 20.14
N LEU A 91 -6.55 -18.98 20.83
CA LEU A 91 -7.73 -19.59 20.24
C LEU A 91 -8.87 -18.59 20.30
N GLY A 92 -9.44 -18.23 19.15
CA GLY A 92 -10.49 -17.24 19.05
C GLY A 92 -11.55 -17.63 18.04
N LEU A 93 -12.79 -17.26 18.34
CA LEU A 93 -13.90 -17.33 17.42
C LEU A 93 -14.63 -16.00 17.45
N ARG A 94 -14.88 -15.43 16.28
CA ARG A 94 -15.69 -14.22 16.11
C ARG A 94 -16.81 -14.51 15.13
N TYR A 95 -17.97 -13.91 15.34
CA TYR A 95 -19.04 -13.84 14.36
C TYR A 95 -19.28 -12.36 14.06
N ASP A 96 -19.26 -11.99 12.79
CA ASP A 96 -19.65 -10.66 12.32
C ASP A 96 -20.88 -10.78 11.42
N HIS A 97 -21.77 -9.79 11.53
CA HIS A 97 -22.84 -9.53 10.58
C HIS A 97 -22.71 -8.07 10.10
N TYR A 98 -22.60 -7.92 8.78
CA TYR A 98 -22.61 -6.65 8.08
C TYR A 98 -23.96 -6.48 7.39
N ASP A 99 -24.62 -5.35 7.62
CA ASP A 99 -25.90 -4.95 7.06
C ASP A 99 -25.78 -3.51 6.53
N GLY A 100 -25.23 -3.38 5.31
CA GLY A 100 -25.03 -2.11 4.61
C GLY A 100 -25.80 -2.07 3.28
N LEU A 101 -25.16 -1.58 2.22
CA LEU A 101 -25.74 -1.64 0.86
C LEU A 101 -25.88 -3.08 0.34
N SER A 102 -25.04 -3.96 0.86
CA SER A 102 -25.07 -5.41 0.73
C SER A 102 -25.01 -6.00 2.14
N SER A 103 -25.33 -7.29 2.29
CA SER A 103 -25.29 -7.95 3.60
C SER A 103 -24.52 -9.27 3.55
N ASP A 104 -23.78 -9.56 4.62
CA ASP A 104 -23.12 -10.84 4.81
C ASP A 104 -22.94 -11.15 6.30
N SER A 105 -22.71 -12.42 6.62
CA SER A 105 -22.32 -12.87 7.95
C SER A 105 -21.18 -13.88 7.87
N LEU A 106 -20.24 -13.81 8.81
CA LEU A 106 -19.11 -14.72 8.83
C LEU A 106 -18.66 -15.13 10.22
N VAL A 107 -18.58 -16.46 10.42
CA VAL A 107 -17.83 -17.06 11.51
C VAL A 107 -16.34 -17.10 11.15
N GLN A 108 -15.54 -16.47 12.02
CA GLN A 108 -14.15 -16.11 11.85
C GLN A 108 -13.29 -16.78 12.94
N PRO A 109 -12.83 -18.02 12.73
CA PRO A 109 -11.83 -18.62 13.59
C PRO A 109 -10.51 -17.85 13.50
N ARG A 110 -9.84 -17.69 14.63
CA ARG A 110 -8.47 -17.16 14.74
C ARG A 110 -7.66 -18.08 15.63
N LEU A 111 -6.63 -18.67 15.06
CA LEU A 111 -5.77 -19.66 15.70
C LEU A 111 -4.34 -19.14 15.64
N GLY A 112 -3.63 -19.18 16.76
CA GLY A 112 -2.22 -18.84 16.87
C GLY A 112 -1.50 -19.83 17.76
N LEU A 113 -0.27 -20.15 17.38
CA LEU A 113 0.66 -20.99 18.13
C LEU A 113 2.03 -20.32 18.13
N SER A 114 2.65 -20.26 19.30
CA SER A 114 4.07 -19.98 19.47
C SER A 114 4.68 -21.10 20.30
N TYR A 115 5.84 -21.61 19.89
CA TYR A 115 6.57 -22.65 20.61
C TYR A 115 8.04 -22.29 20.71
N ALA A 116 8.52 -22.11 21.95
CA ALA A 116 9.94 -21.93 22.24
C ALA A 116 10.60 -23.31 22.33
N ILE A 117 11.54 -23.61 21.43
CA ILE A 117 12.25 -24.88 21.44
C ILE A 117 13.31 -24.83 22.56
N PRO A 118 13.20 -25.67 23.61
CA PRO A 118 14.12 -25.61 24.75
C PRO A 118 15.58 -25.79 24.33
N GLY A 119 16.48 -25.01 24.92
CA GLY A 119 17.93 -25.12 24.71
C GLY A 119 18.46 -24.60 23.37
N SER A 120 17.60 -24.16 22.46
CA SER A 120 17.99 -23.72 21.10
C SER A 120 17.92 -22.20 20.88
N ASN A 121 17.26 -21.46 21.77
CA ASN A 121 16.86 -20.05 21.57
C ASN A 121 16.08 -19.82 20.26
N THR A 122 15.36 -20.85 19.80
CA THR A 122 14.46 -20.79 18.65
C THR A 122 13.01 -20.64 19.12
N VAL A 123 12.25 -19.77 18.46
CA VAL A 123 10.79 -19.69 18.60
C VAL A 123 10.17 -19.95 17.23
N LEU A 124 9.28 -20.93 17.16
CA LEU A 124 8.42 -21.17 16.01
C LEU A 124 7.07 -20.52 16.24
N ARG A 125 6.51 -19.87 15.23
CA ARG A 125 5.18 -19.28 15.28
C ARG A 125 4.36 -19.65 14.04
N ALA A 126 3.07 -19.90 14.24
CA ALA A 126 2.13 -20.10 13.16
C ALA A 126 0.78 -19.51 13.55
N SER A 127 0.05 -18.97 12.58
CA SER A 127 -1.31 -18.51 12.80
C SER A 127 -2.17 -18.68 11.57
N TYR A 128 -3.47 -18.79 11.81
CA TYR A 128 -4.49 -18.80 10.79
C TYR A 128 -5.67 -17.96 11.25
N GLY A 129 -6.19 -17.13 10.35
CA GLY A 129 -7.36 -16.32 10.58
C GLY A 129 -8.29 -16.36 9.38
N ARG A 130 -9.59 -16.27 9.66
CA ARG A 130 -10.59 -15.91 8.67
C ARG A 130 -11.15 -14.53 9.01
N THR A 131 -11.32 -13.66 8.04
CA THR A 131 -11.86 -12.30 8.24
C THR A 131 -12.99 -11.96 7.28
N LEU A 132 -13.98 -11.21 7.76
CA LEU A 132 -14.96 -10.52 6.93
C LEU A 132 -14.45 -9.08 6.74
N GLU A 133 -14.12 -8.72 5.52
CA GLU A 133 -13.71 -7.37 5.15
C GLU A 133 -14.95 -6.62 4.69
N THR A 134 -15.20 -5.43 5.23
CA THR A 134 -16.38 -4.63 4.87
C THR A 134 -16.01 -3.57 3.83
N PRO A 135 -16.93 -3.19 2.92
CA PRO A 135 -16.64 -2.19 1.90
C PRO A 135 -16.12 -0.88 2.50
N TYR A 136 -15.24 -0.18 1.77
CA TYR A 136 -14.84 1.17 2.15
C TYR A 136 -16.03 2.11 2.09
N ASN A 137 -16.14 2.99 3.09
CA ASN A 137 -17.27 3.92 3.23
C ASN A 137 -17.19 5.16 2.33
N GLU A 138 -16.00 5.47 1.81
CA GLU A 138 -15.78 6.68 1.00
C GLU A 138 -16.37 6.49 -0.40
N ASN A 139 -17.23 7.41 -0.84
CA ASN A 139 -17.94 7.36 -2.13
C ASN A 139 -18.73 6.05 -2.39
N LEU A 140 -19.09 5.31 -1.33
CA LEU A 140 -19.71 4.00 -1.43
C LEU A 140 -21.11 4.05 -2.06
N LEU A 141 -21.93 5.06 -1.73
CA LEU A 141 -23.27 5.18 -2.30
C LEU A 141 -23.19 5.47 -3.80
N LEU A 142 -22.34 6.42 -4.19
CA LEU A 142 -22.13 6.74 -5.60
C LEU A 142 -21.54 5.54 -6.37
N SER A 143 -20.56 4.83 -5.78
CA SER A 143 -20.01 3.58 -6.33
C SER A 143 -21.02 2.45 -6.44
N ALA A 144 -22.06 2.44 -5.61
CA ALA A 144 -23.11 1.45 -5.66
C ALA A 144 -24.21 1.78 -6.70
N GLY A 145 -24.01 2.83 -7.50
CA GLY A 145 -24.93 3.24 -8.55
C GLY A 145 -26.08 4.14 -8.08
N PHE A 146 -26.04 4.64 -6.83
CA PHE A 146 -27.05 5.57 -6.36
C PHE A 146 -26.93 6.89 -7.14
N GLY A 147 -28.07 7.43 -7.61
CA GLY A 147 -28.09 8.72 -8.32
C GLY A 147 -27.59 8.72 -9.77
N SER A 148 -27.31 7.53 -10.34
CA SER A 148 -26.95 7.23 -11.73
C SER A 148 -26.55 8.43 -12.63
N ALA A 149 -25.26 8.75 -12.68
CA ALA A 149 -24.64 9.31 -13.88
C ALA A 149 -23.81 8.20 -14.54
N ALA A 150 -24.49 7.24 -15.16
CA ALA A 150 -23.82 6.15 -15.90
C ALA A 150 -22.80 6.70 -16.92
N GLY A 151 -23.06 7.89 -17.47
CA GLY A 151 -22.11 8.58 -18.35
C GLY A 151 -20.87 9.19 -17.68
N LEU A 152 -20.86 9.34 -16.34
CA LEU A 152 -19.71 9.87 -15.59
C LEU A 152 -18.90 8.75 -14.93
N VAL A 153 -19.57 7.81 -14.27
CA VAL A 153 -18.92 6.78 -13.44
C VAL A 153 -19.14 5.35 -13.95
N GLY A 154 -19.95 5.14 -14.99
CA GLY A 154 -20.37 3.82 -15.44
C GLY A 154 -21.54 3.25 -14.65
N GLU A 155 -21.96 2.03 -14.98
CA GLU A 155 -22.97 1.30 -14.20
C GLU A 155 -22.37 0.85 -12.86
N GLY A 156 -22.92 1.35 -11.75
CA GLY A 156 -22.44 1.02 -10.41
C GLY A 156 -23.17 -0.17 -9.78
N GLN A 157 -22.44 -0.99 -9.03
CA GLN A 157 -22.99 -2.09 -8.23
C GLN A 157 -22.44 -2.03 -6.80
N ALA A 158 -23.27 -2.23 -5.78
CA ALA A 158 -22.82 -2.25 -4.39
C ALA A 158 -21.70 -3.31 -4.17
N PRO A 159 -20.49 -2.93 -3.73
CA PRO A 159 -19.44 -3.89 -3.40
C PRO A 159 -19.91 -4.88 -2.32
N PRO A 160 -19.81 -6.20 -2.55
CA PRO A 160 -20.15 -7.21 -1.54
C PRO A 160 -19.03 -7.33 -0.48
N PRO A 161 -19.31 -7.75 0.77
CA PRO A 161 -18.28 -8.03 1.79
C PRO A 161 -17.20 -9.01 1.31
N GLY A 162 -15.95 -8.72 1.64
CA GLY A 162 -14.78 -9.55 1.39
C GLY A 162 -14.65 -10.70 2.38
N ARG A 163 -14.23 -11.88 1.91
CA ARG A 163 -13.97 -13.06 2.77
C ARG A 163 -12.53 -13.49 2.61
N ARG A 164 -11.72 -13.32 3.66
CA ARG A 164 -10.29 -13.62 3.60
C ARG A 164 -9.91 -14.80 4.50
N HIS A 165 -9.08 -15.67 3.94
CA HIS A 165 -8.27 -16.65 4.65
C HIS A 165 -6.84 -16.12 4.72
N GLN A 166 -6.25 -16.10 5.92
CA GLN A 166 -4.88 -15.64 6.13
C GLN A 166 -4.12 -16.66 6.98
N GLY A 167 -3.03 -17.19 6.43
CA GLY A 167 -2.10 -18.07 7.12
C GLY A 167 -0.74 -17.40 7.25
N GLU A 168 -0.10 -17.57 8.40
CA GLU A 168 1.25 -17.09 8.64
C GLU A 168 2.09 -18.16 9.33
N PHE A 169 3.37 -18.21 8.99
CA PHE A 169 4.38 -19.01 9.65
C PHE A 169 5.59 -18.11 9.92
N GLY A 170 6.30 -18.36 11.00
CA GLY A 170 7.56 -17.68 11.26
C GLY A 170 8.49 -18.44 12.18
N ILE A 171 9.76 -18.07 12.11
CA ILE A 171 10.83 -18.59 12.94
C ILE A 171 11.68 -17.43 13.42
N GLN A 172 11.98 -17.41 14.71
CA GLN A 172 12.94 -16.50 15.31
C GLN A 172 14.08 -17.33 15.92
N GLN A 173 15.31 -16.95 15.64
CA GLN A 173 16.51 -17.61 16.14
C GLN A 173 17.49 -16.59 16.70
N ALA A 174 17.89 -16.75 17.97
CA ALA A 174 19.05 -16.06 18.50
C ALA A 174 20.33 -16.87 18.19
N LEU A 175 21.27 -16.27 17.48
CA LEU A 175 22.57 -16.84 17.13
C LEU A 175 23.62 -16.31 18.11
N GLY A 176 23.85 -17.09 19.18
CA GLY A 176 24.70 -16.68 20.29
C GLY A 176 24.19 -15.43 20.98
N ARG A 177 25.11 -14.54 21.40
CA ARG A 177 24.79 -13.25 22.04
C ARG A 177 24.75 -12.07 21.07
N TRP A 178 24.91 -12.33 19.77
CA TRP A 178 25.26 -11.30 18.78
C TRP A 178 24.11 -10.97 17.86
N VAL A 179 23.41 -11.98 17.35
CA VAL A 179 22.46 -11.80 16.24
C VAL A 179 21.12 -12.44 16.57
N VAL A 180 20.03 -11.77 16.22
CA VAL A 180 18.69 -12.36 16.22
C VAL A 180 18.12 -12.26 14.81
N VAL A 181 17.75 -13.41 14.24
CA VAL A 181 17.11 -13.52 12.92
C VAL A 181 15.64 -13.86 13.14
N ASP A 182 14.74 -13.10 12.53
CA ASP A 182 13.31 -13.37 12.44
C ASP A 182 12.95 -13.50 10.95
N PHE A 183 12.22 -14.56 10.61
CA PHE A 183 11.67 -14.78 9.28
C PHE A 183 10.19 -15.09 9.42
N GLY A 184 9.38 -14.56 8.51
CA GLY A 184 7.96 -14.84 8.40
C GLY A 184 7.54 -15.05 6.95
N TYR A 185 6.60 -15.96 6.74
CA TYR A 185 5.88 -16.15 5.48
C TYR A 185 4.39 -15.94 5.73
N PHE A 186 3.72 -15.27 4.81
CA PHE A 186 2.27 -15.07 4.87
C PHE A 186 1.61 -15.46 3.54
N ASN A 187 0.38 -15.96 3.64
CA ASN A 187 -0.48 -16.24 2.51
C ASN A 187 -1.89 -15.73 2.82
N LYS A 188 -2.46 -14.94 1.91
CA LYS A 188 -3.79 -14.35 2.00
C LYS A 188 -4.56 -14.70 0.73
N ARG A 189 -5.77 -15.21 0.91
CA ARG A 189 -6.74 -15.51 -0.16
C ARG A 189 -8.02 -14.81 0.17
N THR A 190 -8.49 -13.95 -0.73
CA THR A 190 -9.67 -13.11 -0.50
C THR A 190 -10.67 -13.35 -1.62
N THR A 191 -11.91 -13.65 -1.29
CA THR A 191 -13.04 -13.51 -2.21
C THR A 191 -13.61 -12.11 -2.05
N ASN A 192 -14.01 -11.46 -3.15
CA ASN A 192 -14.37 -10.03 -3.21
C ASN A 192 -13.21 -9.16 -2.69
N GLY A 193 -12.07 -9.23 -3.38
CA GLY A 193 -10.87 -8.47 -3.03
C GLY A 193 -11.06 -6.99 -3.34
N TYR A 194 -11.03 -6.13 -2.32
CA TYR A 194 -11.19 -4.69 -2.55
C TYR A 194 -9.95 -4.03 -3.11
N ASP A 195 -10.22 -3.08 -3.99
CA ASP A 195 -9.29 -2.09 -4.52
C ASP A 195 -10.04 -0.75 -4.66
N PHE A 196 -9.44 0.22 -5.33
CA PHE A 196 -10.13 1.45 -5.71
C PHE A 196 -10.10 1.63 -7.23
N GLY A 197 -11.14 2.24 -7.77
CA GLY A 197 -11.07 2.95 -9.05
C GLY A 197 -10.88 4.44 -8.75
N VAL A 198 -10.13 5.17 -9.57
CA VAL A 198 -10.05 6.62 -9.44
C VAL A 198 -10.73 7.33 -10.59
N LEU A 199 -11.34 8.46 -10.24
CA LEU A 199 -11.88 9.36 -11.24
C LEU A 199 -10.71 10.09 -11.91
N PHE A 200 -10.39 9.69 -13.13
CA PHE A 200 -9.27 10.20 -13.91
C PHE A 200 -7.95 10.08 -13.13
N ASN A 201 -7.06 11.06 -13.23
CA ASN A 201 -5.81 11.12 -12.47
C ASN A 201 -5.94 11.96 -11.19
N THR A 202 -7.07 11.86 -10.49
CA THR A 202 -7.35 12.60 -9.25
C THR A 202 -7.21 11.71 -8.01
N PRO A 203 -7.04 12.27 -6.80
CA PRO A 203 -7.08 11.49 -5.56
C PRO A 203 -8.51 11.08 -5.15
N ILE A 204 -9.52 11.25 -6.01
CA ILE A 204 -10.91 10.90 -5.71
C ILE A 204 -11.11 9.43 -6.05
N ALA A 205 -11.20 8.61 -5.00
CA ALA A 205 -11.25 7.16 -5.10
C ALA A 205 -12.66 6.62 -4.84
N PHE A 206 -13.00 5.56 -5.57
CA PHE A 206 -14.27 4.86 -5.53
C PHE A 206 -14.01 3.40 -5.17
N PRO A 207 -14.65 2.82 -4.14
CA PRO A 207 -14.45 1.43 -3.79
C PRO A 207 -14.86 0.52 -4.93
N VAL A 208 -13.98 -0.41 -5.26
CA VAL A 208 -14.25 -1.49 -6.20
C VAL A 208 -13.91 -2.83 -5.57
N ALA A 209 -14.49 -3.90 -6.10
CA ALA A 209 -14.21 -5.26 -5.69
C ALA A 209 -13.94 -6.13 -6.91
N TRP A 210 -12.89 -6.93 -6.84
CA TRP A 210 -12.55 -7.97 -7.81
C TRP A 210 -12.99 -9.35 -7.28
N ASP A 211 -13.28 -10.30 -8.17
CA ASP A 211 -13.77 -11.64 -7.80
C ASP A 211 -12.94 -12.30 -6.70
N HIS A 212 -11.61 -12.27 -6.84
CA HIS A 212 -10.71 -12.70 -5.78
C HIS A 212 -9.32 -12.06 -5.85
N SER A 213 -8.56 -12.22 -4.76
CA SER A 213 -7.14 -11.86 -4.71
C SER A 213 -6.29 -12.92 -4.00
N LYS A 214 -5.03 -12.99 -4.44
CA LYS A 214 -3.96 -13.81 -3.87
C LYS A 214 -2.81 -12.89 -3.49
N ILE A 215 -2.52 -12.81 -2.19
CA ILE A 215 -1.40 -12.03 -1.69
C ILE A 215 -0.53 -12.92 -0.81
N ASP A 216 0.73 -13.07 -1.17
CA ASP A 216 1.67 -13.88 -0.40
C ASP A 216 3.08 -13.30 -0.45
N GLY A 217 3.90 -13.70 0.50
CA GLY A 217 5.23 -13.13 0.59
C GLY A 217 5.97 -13.53 1.85
N PHE A 218 7.14 -12.95 2.01
CA PHE A 218 7.93 -13.12 3.21
C PHE A 218 8.33 -11.78 3.81
N THR A 219 8.59 -11.80 5.10
CA THR A 219 9.23 -10.73 5.87
C THR A 219 10.46 -11.31 6.57
N GLY A 220 11.46 -10.48 6.76
CA GLY A 220 12.68 -10.86 7.46
C GLY A 220 13.22 -9.69 8.26
N ARG A 221 13.80 -10.01 9.42
CA ARG A 221 14.55 -9.05 10.22
C ARG A 221 15.80 -9.71 10.77
N VAL A 222 16.93 -9.04 10.64
CA VAL A 222 18.17 -9.41 11.30
C VAL A 222 18.57 -8.27 12.22
N ASN A 223 18.74 -8.55 13.50
CA ASN A 223 19.22 -7.58 14.50
C ASN A 223 20.60 -7.99 14.97
N LEU A 224 21.52 -7.02 15.00
CA LEU A 224 22.77 -7.10 15.73
C LEU A 224 22.57 -6.48 17.12
N VAL A 225 22.82 -7.26 18.16
CA VAL A 225 22.84 -6.79 19.55
C VAL A 225 23.94 -5.73 19.70
N GLU A 226 23.64 -4.67 20.45
CA GLU A 226 24.57 -3.57 20.64
C GLU A 226 25.90 -4.05 21.24
N HIS A 227 27.00 -3.63 20.63
CA HIS A 227 28.34 -3.94 21.10
C HIS A 227 29.25 -2.71 21.02
N HIS A 228 29.73 -2.25 22.17
CA HIS A 228 30.57 -1.06 22.30
C HIS A 228 30.01 0.18 21.58
N GLY A 229 28.69 0.39 21.68
CA GLY A 229 28.00 1.51 21.05
C GLY A 229 27.57 1.27 19.61
N PHE A 230 27.99 0.18 18.96
CA PHE A 230 27.53 -0.16 17.61
C PHE A 230 26.32 -1.08 17.65
N SER A 231 25.26 -0.72 16.94
CA SER A 231 24.09 -1.56 16.71
C SER A 231 23.67 -1.48 15.24
N ALA A 232 23.03 -2.54 14.77
CA ALA A 232 22.52 -2.57 13.41
C ALA A 232 21.29 -3.46 13.30
N PHE A 233 20.43 -3.17 12.34
CA PHE A 233 19.40 -4.11 11.93
C PHE A 233 19.08 -3.96 10.45
N VAL A 234 18.59 -5.02 9.83
CA VAL A 234 17.98 -4.95 8.51
C VAL A 234 16.58 -5.54 8.58
N VAL A 235 15.62 -4.86 7.97
CA VAL A 235 14.30 -5.41 7.66
C VAL A 235 14.21 -5.62 6.16
N MET A 236 13.51 -6.66 5.74
CA MET A 236 13.34 -7.00 4.33
C MET A 236 11.99 -7.65 4.10
N ALA A 237 11.44 -7.47 2.90
CA ALA A 237 10.19 -8.11 2.51
C ALA A 237 10.13 -8.39 1.01
N HIS A 238 9.29 -9.35 0.67
CA HIS A 238 8.84 -9.68 -0.68
C HIS A 238 7.32 -9.82 -0.63
N THR A 239 6.62 -9.27 -1.62
CA THR A 239 5.16 -9.40 -1.69
C THR A 239 4.74 -9.61 -3.13
N ASN A 240 4.05 -10.73 -3.36
CA ASN A 240 3.22 -10.97 -4.53
C ASN A 240 1.79 -10.51 -4.21
N ALA A 241 1.20 -9.67 -5.05
CA ALA A 241 -0.20 -9.25 -4.91
C ALA A 241 -0.91 -9.34 -6.26
N ILE A 242 -1.74 -10.37 -6.44
CA ILE A 242 -2.47 -10.66 -7.67
C ILE A 242 -3.97 -10.52 -7.41
N PHE A 243 -4.66 -9.83 -8.30
CA PHE A 243 -6.11 -9.68 -8.33
C PHE A 243 -6.67 -10.29 -9.61
N SER A 244 -7.91 -10.75 -9.54
CA SER A 244 -8.52 -11.57 -10.59
C SER A 244 -9.91 -11.04 -10.97
N PRO A 245 -10.17 -10.79 -12.26
CA PRO A 245 -11.49 -10.39 -12.76
C PRO A 245 -12.52 -11.55 -12.69
N PRO A 246 -13.83 -11.27 -12.85
CA PRO A 246 -14.44 -9.97 -13.15
C PRO A 246 -14.48 -9.03 -11.93
N GLY A 247 -14.80 -7.77 -12.19
CA GLY A 247 -15.28 -6.86 -11.15
C GLY A 247 -16.62 -7.33 -10.59
N VAL A 248 -16.77 -7.34 -9.27
CA VAL A 248 -17.98 -7.81 -8.56
C VAL A 248 -18.69 -6.68 -7.78
N GLY A 249 -18.21 -5.45 -7.90
CA GLY A 249 -18.87 -4.25 -7.40
C GLY A 249 -18.00 -3.01 -7.49
N GLY A 250 -18.63 -1.84 -7.39
CA GLY A 250 -18.04 -0.53 -7.60
C GLY A 250 -18.45 0.08 -8.95
N VAL A 251 -17.70 1.12 -9.34
CA VAL A 251 -17.79 1.90 -10.58
C VAL A 251 -16.39 2.06 -11.17
N LEU A 252 -16.27 2.60 -12.38
CA LEU A 252 -14.98 2.90 -13.03
C LEU A 252 -14.09 1.65 -13.23
N LEU A 253 -14.72 0.50 -13.45
CA LEU A 253 -14.03 -0.77 -13.67
C LEU A 253 -13.90 -1.04 -15.17
N GLU A 254 -12.73 -0.75 -15.71
CA GLU A 254 -12.28 -1.43 -16.93
C GLU A 254 -11.65 -2.75 -16.51
N ALA A 255 -12.39 -3.85 -16.69
CA ALA A 255 -11.90 -5.15 -16.27
C ALA A 255 -10.75 -5.59 -17.18
N PRO A 256 -9.55 -5.86 -16.64
CA PRO A 256 -8.46 -6.40 -17.44
C PRO A 256 -8.85 -7.78 -17.97
N PRO A 257 -8.22 -8.24 -19.07
CA PRO A 257 -8.57 -9.50 -19.72
C PRO A 257 -8.27 -10.73 -18.85
N GLY A 258 -7.47 -10.59 -17.79
CA GLY A 258 -7.12 -11.68 -16.89
C GLY A 258 -6.54 -11.19 -15.56
N ASP A 259 -5.92 -12.12 -14.84
CA ASP A 259 -5.21 -11.81 -13.59
C ASP A 259 -4.14 -10.74 -13.81
N PHE A 260 -3.95 -9.88 -12.81
CA PHE A 260 -2.97 -8.80 -12.87
C PHE A 260 -2.32 -8.55 -11.50
N ARG A 261 -1.12 -7.98 -11.50
CA ARG A 261 -0.48 -7.51 -10.27
C ARG A 261 -0.84 -6.06 -9.99
N ILE A 262 -1.24 -5.80 -8.75
CA ILE A 262 -1.54 -4.44 -8.30
C ILE A 262 -0.25 -3.67 -7.96
N ASP A 263 -0.36 -2.35 -7.89
CA ASP A 263 0.71 -1.38 -7.61
C ASP A 263 1.36 -1.53 -6.21
N HIS A 264 0.82 -2.38 -5.34
CA HIS A 264 1.41 -2.76 -4.06
C HIS A 264 2.38 -3.97 -4.15
N ASP A 265 2.54 -4.57 -5.33
CA ASP A 265 3.43 -5.70 -5.56
C ASP A 265 4.90 -5.26 -5.68
N GLN A 266 5.75 -5.77 -4.78
CA GLN A 266 7.19 -5.51 -4.84
C GLN A 266 8.01 -6.80 -4.70
N LYS A 267 8.83 -7.08 -5.72
CA LYS A 267 9.70 -8.27 -5.74
C LYS A 267 10.66 -8.30 -4.55
N PHE A 268 11.20 -7.17 -4.11
CA PHE A 268 11.99 -7.10 -2.89
C PHE A 268 12.09 -5.65 -2.38
N ASN A 269 12.02 -5.48 -1.06
CA ASN A 269 12.48 -4.28 -0.39
C ASN A 269 13.36 -4.65 0.80
N SER A 270 14.27 -3.75 1.15
CA SER A 270 14.98 -3.83 2.41
C SER A 270 15.32 -2.44 2.96
N THR A 271 15.48 -2.35 4.27
CA THR A 271 16.03 -1.17 4.94
C THR A 271 16.98 -1.63 6.04
N ALA A 272 18.26 -1.31 5.86
CA ALA A 272 19.31 -1.52 6.83
C ALA A 272 19.58 -0.23 7.60
N ASN A 273 19.67 -0.32 8.92
CA ASN A 273 20.06 0.78 9.78
C ASN A 273 21.30 0.39 10.56
N PHE A 274 22.28 1.29 10.58
CA PHE A 274 23.53 1.17 11.32
C PHE A 274 23.63 2.37 12.24
N GLN A 275 23.95 2.15 13.51
CA GLN A 275 24.10 3.23 14.48
C GLN A 275 25.35 3.00 15.31
N TYR A 276 26.10 4.07 15.56
CA TYR A 276 27.25 4.08 16.44
C TYR A 276 27.17 5.22 17.45
N VAL A 277 27.12 4.88 18.74
CA VAL A 277 27.24 5.81 19.86
C VAL A 277 28.73 6.02 20.17
N PHE A 278 29.30 7.09 19.60
CA PHE A 278 30.72 7.41 19.74
C PHE A 278 31.04 8.17 21.04
N SER A 279 30.04 8.76 21.71
CA SER A 279 30.24 9.39 23.02
C SER A 279 29.08 9.06 23.97
N LYS A 280 29.34 8.16 24.92
CA LYS A 280 28.35 7.77 25.93
C LYS A 280 27.95 8.90 26.89
N PRO A 281 28.85 9.78 27.38
CA PRO A 281 28.48 10.82 28.34
C PRO A 281 27.37 11.76 27.85
N ILE A 282 27.44 12.19 26.59
CA ILE A 282 26.45 13.09 25.99
C ILE A 282 25.44 12.35 25.09
N GLY A 283 25.53 11.02 25.02
CA GLY A 283 24.75 10.20 24.09
C GLY A 283 24.91 10.65 22.64
N ALA A 284 26.14 10.98 22.21
CA ALA A 284 26.38 11.37 20.82
C ALA A 284 26.52 10.15 19.91
N TRP A 285 25.83 10.20 18.79
CA TRP A 285 25.68 9.09 17.86
C TRP A 285 25.68 9.55 16.40
N ALA A 286 26.07 8.62 15.54
CA ALA A 286 25.90 8.70 14.10
C ALA A 286 25.11 7.48 13.63
N ALA A 287 24.24 7.67 12.64
CA ALA A 287 23.45 6.59 12.05
C ALA A 287 23.36 6.71 10.53
N LEU A 288 23.30 5.57 9.86
CA LEU A 288 23.08 5.46 8.42
C LEU A 288 21.86 4.57 8.19
N SER A 289 20.89 5.05 7.43
CA SER A 289 19.81 4.22 6.90
C SER A 289 20.06 3.97 5.42
N TRP A 290 19.99 2.72 4.99
CA TRP A 290 20.10 2.32 3.60
C TRP A 290 18.87 1.52 3.20
N ARG A 291 18.05 2.10 2.33
CA ARG A 291 16.86 1.48 1.76
C ARG A 291 17.14 1.04 0.33
N TYR A 292 16.70 -0.16 -0.02
CA TYR A 292 16.61 -0.64 -1.39
C TYR A 292 15.17 -1.02 -1.72
N ASP A 293 14.70 -0.55 -2.87
CA ASP A 293 13.41 -0.93 -3.44
C ASP A 293 13.63 -1.51 -4.84
N SER A 294 13.09 -2.71 -5.12
CA SER A 294 13.14 -3.33 -6.44
C SER A 294 12.18 -2.71 -7.46
N GLY A 295 11.26 -1.85 -7.00
CA GLY A 295 10.20 -1.25 -7.82
C GLY A 295 8.84 -1.92 -7.66
N LEU A 296 7.84 -1.07 -7.38
CA LEU A 296 6.42 -1.40 -7.41
C LEU A 296 5.95 -1.61 -8.85
N VAL A 297 4.86 -2.35 -9.05
CA VAL A 297 4.19 -2.44 -10.35
C VAL A 297 3.64 -1.08 -10.76
N ALA A 298 3.73 -0.77 -12.05
CA ALA A 298 3.25 0.47 -12.64
C ALA A 298 2.51 0.13 -13.94
N GLY A 299 1.27 -0.36 -13.81
CA GLY A 299 0.54 -1.07 -14.87
C GLY A 299 0.27 -0.31 -16.17
N ALA A 300 0.51 1.01 -16.20
CA ALA A 300 0.12 1.87 -17.32
C ALA A 300 1.08 1.86 -18.54
N VAL A 301 2.25 1.23 -18.48
CA VAL A 301 3.28 1.37 -19.56
C VAL A 301 3.93 0.03 -19.90
N GLY A 302 3.23 -0.83 -20.64
CA GLY A 302 3.69 -2.16 -21.02
C GLY A 302 4.57 -2.20 -22.27
N SER A 303 4.50 -1.18 -23.12
CA SER A 303 5.13 -1.13 -24.44
C SER A 303 5.65 0.27 -24.81
N LEU A 304 6.32 0.36 -25.96
CA LEU A 304 6.67 1.63 -26.60
C LEU A 304 5.43 2.45 -26.97
N GLU A 305 4.37 1.80 -27.46
CA GLU A 305 3.12 2.47 -27.81
C GLU A 305 2.52 3.16 -26.58
N ASP A 306 2.43 2.45 -25.46
CA ASP A 306 1.94 3.01 -24.20
C ASP A 306 2.81 4.19 -23.74
N ALA A 307 4.14 4.08 -23.87
CA ALA A 307 5.06 5.14 -23.47
C ALA A 307 4.92 6.39 -24.36
N LEU A 308 4.64 6.21 -25.66
CA LEU A 308 4.41 7.31 -26.61
C LEU A 308 3.02 7.95 -26.42
N ALA A 309 2.04 7.19 -25.93
CA ALA A 309 0.71 7.69 -25.59
C ALA A 309 0.69 8.57 -24.33
N LEU A 310 1.74 8.52 -23.50
CA LEU A 310 1.90 9.41 -22.35
C LEU A 310 2.04 10.88 -22.78
N THR A 311 1.52 11.78 -21.95
CA THR A 311 1.74 13.21 -22.08
C THR A 311 3.22 13.58 -21.90
N ALA A 312 3.63 14.77 -22.33
CA ALA A 312 5.02 15.24 -22.26
C ALA A 312 5.58 15.19 -20.82
N ASP A 313 4.80 15.63 -19.84
CA ASP A 313 5.16 15.60 -18.43
C ASP A 313 5.26 14.15 -17.88
N GLN A 314 4.37 13.25 -18.31
CA GLN A 314 4.41 11.84 -17.93
C GLN A 314 5.63 11.13 -18.51
N GLN A 315 5.96 11.38 -19.78
CA GLN A 315 7.19 10.87 -20.42
C GLN A 315 8.44 11.40 -19.69
N ALA A 316 8.48 12.71 -19.37
CA ALA A 316 9.56 13.31 -18.61
C ALA A 316 9.67 12.70 -17.20
N ALA A 317 8.54 12.39 -16.55
CA ALA A 317 8.50 11.81 -15.21
C ALA A 317 9.15 10.42 -15.16
N ILE A 318 8.84 9.54 -16.10
CA ILE A 318 9.51 8.23 -16.21
C ILE A 318 10.96 8.35 -16.71
N GLY A 319 11.34 9.54 -17.20
CA GLY A 319 12.63 9.82 -17.81
C GLY A 319 12.78 9.02 -19.11
N PHE A 320 11.76 9.10 -19.96
CA PHE A 320 11.67 8.43 -21.24
C PHE A 320 12.71 8.99 -22.23
N PHE A 321 13.35 8.10 -22.97
CA PHE A 321 14.37 8.46 -23.96
C PHE A 321 14.34 7.52 -25.16
N CYS A 322 14.77 8.04 -26.31
CA CYS A 322 14.97 7.29 -27.54
C CYS A 322 16.33 7.66 -28.14
N GLY A 323 17.26 6.71 -28.11
CA GLY A 323 18.67 6.94 -28.42
C GLY A 323 19.29 7.97 -27.47
N SER A 324 19.67 9.14 -28.00
CA SER A 324 20.21 10.26 -27.23
C SER A 324 19.20 11.37 -26.91
N ARG A 325 17.95 11.26 -27.39
CA ARG A 325 16.88 12.22 -27.10
C ARG A 325 16.13 11.80 -25.85
N THR A 326 15.74 12.77 -25.04
CA THR A 326 15.00 12.56 -23.78
C THR A 326 13.78 13.47 -23.76
N ALA A 327 12.64 12.94 -23.32
CA ALA A 327 11.41 13.71 -23.16
C ALA A 327 11.59 14.82 -22.12
N THR A 328 10.91 15.94 -22.34
CA THR A 328 10.89 17.09 -21.41
C THR A 328 9.45 17.44 -21.08
N LEU A 329 9.23 18.24 -20.03
CA LEU A 329 7.90 18.60 -19.54
C LEU A 329 6.97 19.14 -20.63
N ASP A 330 7.52 19.84 -21.64
CA ASP A 330 6.76 20.48 -22.70
C ASP A 330 6.99 19.86 -24.09
N ASN A 331 7.94 18.93 -24.22
CA ASN A 331 8.27 18.30 -25.51
C ASN A 331 8.29 16.78 -25.34
N PRO A 332 7.21 16.08 -25.74
CA PRO A 332 7.19 14.62 -25.76
C PRO A 332 8.06 14.10 -26.90
N LEU A 333 8.52 12.86 -26.77
CA LEU A 333 9.05 12.09 -27.89
C LEU A 333 7.87 11.43 -28.62
N THR A 334 7.99 11.31 -29.94
CA THR A 334 6.98 10.65 -30.77
C THR A 334 7.55 9.42 -31.47
N ASP A 335 6.70 8.73 -32.23
CA ASP A 335 7.08 7.66 -33.16
C ASP A 335 8.20 8.05 -34.16
N ALA A 336 8.38 9.33 -34.46
CA ALA A 336 9.46 9.84 -35.29
C ALA A 336 10.83 9.77 -34.61
N ASP A 337 10.87 9.75 -33.27
CA ASP A 337 12.09 9.69 -32.46
C ASP A 337 12.46 8.26 -32.05
N CYS A 338 11.45 7.40 -31.96
CA CYS A 338 11.52 6.13 -31.24
C CYS A 338 11.34 4.92 -32.16
N THR A 339 12.12 3.88 -31.88
CA THR A 339 12.00 2.56 -32.49
C THR A 339 11.99 1.51 -31.39
N ALA A 340 11.49 0.31 -31.68
CA ALA A 340 11.48 -0.82 -30.75
C ALA A 340 12.86 -1.21 -30.17
N SER A 341 13.97 -0.71 -30.75
CA SER A 341 15.33 -1.01 -30.32
C SER A 341 16.09 0.16 -29.70
N ASN A 342 15.54 1.39 -29.72
CA ASN A 342 16.25 2.57 -29.23
C ASN A 342 15.62 3.24 -28.00
N PHE A 343 14.47 2.77 -27.51
CA PHE A 343 13.75 3.41 -26.42
C PHE A 343 14.12 2.87 -25.03
N GLY A 344 13.81 3.65 -23.99
CA GLY A 344 13.89 3.22 -22.62
C GLY A 344 13.41 4.28 -21.64
N ALA A 345 13.42 3.95 -20.35
CA ALA A 345 13.07 4.88 -19.28
C ALA A 345 14.08 4.72 -18.13
N THR A 346 14.46 5.85 -17.50
CA THR A 346 15.44 5.85 -16.41
C THR A 346 14.82 5.60 -15.04
N ARG A 347 13.52 5.87 -14.89
CA ARG A 347 12.77 5.75 -13.62
C ARG A 347 11.66 4.70 -13.68
N LEU A 348 11.46 4.08 -14.84
CA LEU A 348 10.54 2.98 -15.07
C LEU A 348 11.25 1.84 -15.82
N ARG A 349 10.87 0.60 -15.55
CA ARG A 349 11.24 -0.59 -16.32
C ARG A 349 10.04 -0.99 -17.17
N ILE A 350 10.12 -0.64 -18.45
CA ILE A 350 9.18 -1.07 -19.47
C ILE A 350 9.60 -2.48 -19.94
N PRO A 351 8.69 -3.45 -20.01
CA PRO A 351 8.96 -4.75 -20.61
C PRO A 351 9.51 -4.63 -22.04
N ALA A 352 10.23 -5.64 -22.51
CA ALA A 352 10.62 -5.67 -23.92
C ALA A 352 9.35 -5.87 -24.79
N GLU A 353 9.36 -5.32 -26.00
CA GLU A 353 8.24 -5.43 -26.94
C GLU A 353 7.75 -6.88 -27.09
N GLY A 354 6.42 -7.05 -26.96
CA GLY A 354 5.75 -8.36 -27.04
C GLY A 354 5.98 -9.29 -25.84
N THR A 355 6.64 -8.82 -24.77
CA THR A 355 6.88 -9.63 -23.55
C THR A 355 6.12 -9.18 -22.31
N ALA A 356 5.37 -8.07 -22.42
CA ALA A 356 4.55 -7.57 -21.32
C ALA A 356 3.48 -8.61 -20.94
N ASP A 357 3.31 -8.81 -19.64
CA ASP A 357 2.30 -9.72 -19.07
C ASP A 357 1.98 -9.24 -17.66
N ASP A 358 0.70 -8.98 -17.38
CA ASP A 358 0.25 -8.33 -16.16
C ASP A 358 0.58 -9.12 -14.87
N VAL A 359 0.85 -10.42 -15.00
CA VAL A 359 1.22 -11.29 -13.88
C VAL A 359 2.72 -11.53 -13.81
N ASN A 360 3.34 -11.93 -14.92
CA ASN A 360 4.68 -12.50 -14.94
C ASN A 360 5.73 -11.45 -15.26
N ASN A 361 5.40 -10.48 -16.12
CA ASN A 361 6.32 -9.46 -16.57
C ASN A 361 5.65 -8.07 -16.69
N PRO A 362 5.03 -7.56 -15.61
CA PRO A 362 4.41 -6.25 -15.68
C PRO A 362 5.48 -5.15 -15.63
N PRO A 363 5.19 -3.96 -16.18
CA PRO A 363 6.01 -2.78 -15.95
C PRO A 363 6.17 -2.44 -14.48
N ARG A 364 7.33 -1.88 -14.13
CA ARG A 364 7.69 -1.56 -12.74
C ARG A 364 8.43 -0.25 -12.63
N VAL A 365 8.30 0.41 -11.49
CA VAL A 365 9.22 1.47 -11.10
C VAL A 365 10.66 0.97 -11.14
N ALA A 366 11.60 1.79 -11.59
CA ALA A 366 13.01 1.39 -11.64
C ALA A 366 13.57 1.15 -10.22
N PRO A 367 14.40 0.10 -10.02
CA PRO A 367 15.06 -0.14 -8.75
C PRO A 367 15.89 1.04 -8.27
N ARG A 368 15.94 1.25 -6.95
CA ARG A 368 16.62 2.41 -6.37
C ARG A 368 17.21 2.11 -5.00
N HIS A 369 18.26 2.85 -4.67
CA HIS A 369 18.85 2.92 -3.33
C HIS A 369 18.68 4.33 -2.78
N LEU A 370 18.19 4.42 -1.54
CA LEU A 370 18.09 5.65 -0.78
C LEU A 370 18.96 5.54 0.46
N ILE A 371 19.72 6.60 0.74
CA ILE A 371 20.66 6.64 1.84
C ILE A 371 20.35 7.87 2.67
N ASP A 372 20.07 7.67 3.95
CA ASP A 372 19.86 8.75 4.92
C ASP A 372 20.99 8.73 5.96
N LEU A 373 21.44 9.91 6.37
CA LEU A 373 22.49 10.09 7.39
C LEU A 373 21.92 10.84 8.58
N GLY A 374 22.14 10.34 9.79
CA GLY A 374 21.75 10.98 11.04
C GLY A 374 22.96 11.23 11.94
N LEU A 375 22.98 12.38 12.61
CA LEU A 375 23.92 12.73 13.65
C LEU A 375 23.13 13.33 14.82
N GLY A 376 23.47 12.99 16.05
CA GLY A 376 22.77 13.57 17.19
C GLY A 376 23.51 13.45 18.51
N ALA A 377 23.02 14.18 19.51
CA ALA A 377 23.40 14.06 20.91
C ALA A 377 22.14 14.10 21.78
N ASP A 378 21.96 13.07 22.61
CA ASP A 378 20.77 12.94 23.45
C ASP A 378 20.87 13.69 24.80
N ASN A 379 22.06 14.13 25.19
CA ASN A 379 22.27 15.00 26.33
C ASN A 379 23.45 15.95 26.07
N LEU A 380 23.24 16.90 25.14
CA LEU A 380 24.29 17.77 24.60
C LEU A 380 25.12 18.49 25.67
N PHE A 381 24.47 18.94 26.76
CA PHE A 381 25.12 19.67 27.85
C PHE A 381 25.43 18.82 29.08
N HIS A 382 25.25 17.50 28.99
CA HIS A 382 25.50 16.56 30.10
C HIS A 382 24.76 16.94 31.40
N GLY A 383 23.52 17.46 31.28
CA GLY A 383 22.71 17.85 32.43
C GLY A 383 21.92 16.68 33.02
N ASP A 384 21.79 16.64 34.35
CA ASP A 384 21.00 15.60 35.03
C ASP A 384 19.51 15.92 35.08
N ARG A 385 19.16 17.19 35.34
CA ARG A 385 17.77 17.66 35.45
C ARG A 385 17.19 18.15 34.13
N THR A 386 18.01 18.72 33.27
CA THR A 386 17.57 19.25 31.98
C THR A 386 18.43 18.66 30.90
N LYS A 387 17.82 17.83 30.06
CA LYS A 387 18.50 17.15 28.94
C LYS A 387 18.12 17.83 27.65
N VAL A 388 19.14 18.36 26.96
CA VAL A 388 18.98 18.96 25.64
C VAL A 388 19.38 17.94 24.60
N ARG A 389 18.46 17.67 23.68
CA ARG A 389 18.63 16.76 22.55
C ARG A 389 18.74 17.55 21.27
N VAL A 390 19.73 17.25 20.44
CA VAL A 390 19.87 17.81 19.10
C VAL A 390 20.10 16.67 18.12
N ARG A 391 19.41 16.73 16.98
CA ARG A 391 19.53 15.76 15.88
C ARG A 391 19.57 16.50 14.57
N PHE A 392 20.43 16.04 13.69
CA PHE A 392 20.55 16.48 12.31
C PHE A 392 20.42 15.26 11.40
N THR A 393 19.56 15.35 10.40
CA THR A 393 19.32 14.28 9.43
C THR A 393 19.44 14.82 8.02
N VAL A 394 20.19 14.13 7.17
CA VAL A 394 20.20 14.31 5.73
C VAL A 394 19.40 13.16 5.13
N ILE A 395 18.22 13.47 4.60
CA ILE A 395 17.35 12.54 3.89
C ILE A 395 17.78 12.53 2.43
N ASN A 396 17.84 11.35 1.81
CA ASN A 396 18.30 11.15 0.43
C ASN A 396 19.65 11.84 0.18
N LEU A 397 20.67 11.43 0.94
CA LEU A 397 22.02 11.98 0.95
C LEU A 397 22.64 12.10 -0.46
N THR A 398 22.37 11.12 -1.34
CA THR A 398 22.89 11.08 -2.71
C THR A 398 22.06 11.90 -3.69
N ASN A 399 20.95 12.49 -3.25
CA ASN A 399 19.99 13.20 -4.09
C ASN A 399 19.51 12.34 -5.27
N LYS A 400 19.23 11.07 -5.00
CA LYS A 400 18.71 10.14 -6.00
C LYS A 400 17.33 10.60 -6.42
N GLU A 401 17.18 10.94 -7.68
CA GLU A 401 15.89 11.15 -8.32
C GLU A 401 15.33 9.79 -8.75
N ALA A 402 14.15 9.45 -8.26
CA ALA A 402 13.46 8.21 -8.58
C ALA A 402 11.96 8.36 -8.32
N LEU A 403 11.16 7.58 -9.05
CA LEU A 403 9.75 7.44 -8.76
C LEU A 403 9.56 6.55 -7.53
N TYR A 404 8.56 6.88 -6.70
CA TYR A 404 8.00 5.99 -5.68
C TYR A 404 6.97 5.06 -6.35
N ASN A 405 6.02 5.66 -7.09
CA ASN A 405 5.02 5.03 -7.94
C ASN A 405 4.76 5.91 -9.18
N PHE A 406 4.03 5.38 -10.17
CA PHE A 406 3.71 6.07 -11.42
C PHE A 406 2.27 5.76 -11.81
N LEU A 407 1.45 6.80 -12.01
CA LEU A 407 0.01 6.69 -12.33
C LEU A 407 -0.70 5.63 -11.47
N SER A 408 -0.37 5.59 -10.18
CA SER A 408 -0.94 4.66 -9.23
C SER A 408 -2.36 5.08 -8.87
N THR A 409 -3.25 4.10 -8.74
CA THR A 409 -4.66 4.30 -8.46
C THR A 409 -4.91 5.11 -7.18
N PHE A 410 -4.01 5.13 -6.20
CA PHE A 410 -4.25 5.86 -4.94
C PHE A 410 -3.73 7.29 -4.92
N SER A 411 -2.82 7.62 -5.83
CA SER A 411 -1.92 8.76 -5.61
C SER A 411 -1.33 9.35 -6.89
N GLY A 412 -1.67 8.82 -8.07
CA GLY A 412 -1.05 9.25 -9.32
C GLY A 412 0.46 8.99 -9.30
N THR A 413 1.24 9.98 -9.72
CA THR A 413 2.71 9.88 -9.85
C THR A 413 3.41 10.57 -8.69
N HIS A 414 4.21 9.83 -7.92
CA HIS A 414 5.02 10.37 -6.83
C HIS A 414 6.51 10.12 -7.02
N PHE A 415 7.31 11.14 -6.72
CA PHE A 415 8.76 11.03 -6.59
C PHE A 415 9.16 10.76 -5.14
N VAL A 416 10.32 10.11 -4.96
CA VAL A 416 10.97 10.08 -3.65
C VAL A 416 11.38 11.49 -3.26
N THR A 417 11.41 11.78 -1.95
CA THR A 417 11.85 13.08 -1.43
C THR A 417 13.24 13.43 -1.99
N PRO A 418 13.43 14.63 -2.57
CA PRO A 418 14.76 15.13 -2.90
C PRO A 418 15.65 15.19 -1.66
N ARG A 419 16.94 15.49 -1.84
CA ARG A 419 17.82 15.69 -0.69
C ARG A 419 17.27 16.77 0.23
N ALA A 420 16.99 16.40 1.47
CA ALA A 420 16.40 17.28 2.48
C ALA A 420 17.22 17.26 3.77
N PHE A 421 17.26 18.40 4.44
CA PHE A 421 17.97 18.57 5.71
C PHE A 421 16.96 18.82 6.82
N GLN A 422 17.06 18.06 7.90
CA GLN A 422 16.20 18.21 9.06
C GLN A 422 17.03 18.46 10.30
N VAL A 423 16.65 19.47 11.09
CA VAL A 423 17.20 19.73 12.42
C VAL A 423 16.06 19.57 13.42
N GLN A 424 16.30 18.80 14.47
CA GLN A 424 15.37 18.67 15.60
C GLN A 424 16.11 19.01 16.88
N ALA A 425 15.49 19.84 17.71
CA ALA A 425 15.95 20.13 19.06
C ALA A 425 14.81 19.86 20.06
N GLY A 426 15.15 19.33 21.23
CA GLY A 426 14.18 19.04 22.27
C GLY A 426 14.79 19.21 23.65
N VAL A 427 13.97 19.61 24.61
CA VAL A 427 14.36 19.74 26.01
C VAL A 427 13.46 18.83 26.84
N THR A 428 14.05 17.99 27.67
CA THR A 428 13.34 17.17 28.66
C THR A 428 13.78 17.64 30.05
N PHE A 429 12.82 17.83 30.95
CA PHE A 429 13.01 18.25 32.34
C PHE A 429 12.61 17.14 33.33
#